data_AF-A0A2E5PJ19-F1
#
_entry.id   AF-A0A2E5PJ19-F1
#
_cell.length_a   1.000
_cell.length_b   1.000
_cell.length_c   1.000
_cell.angle_alpha   90.00
_cell.angle_beta   90.00
_cell.angle_gamma   90.00
#
_symmetry.space_group_name_H-M   'P 1'
#
loop_
_entity.id
_entity.type
_entity.pdbx_description
1 polymer ?
#
loop_
_entity_poly.entity_id
_entity_poly.type
_entity_poly.pdbx_seq_one_letter_code
_entity_poly.pdbx_strand_id
1 'polypeptide(L)'
;MVIRHIFIILVAALLVRIGNLLLLDTTEASLLAEDGILYWDSSTALMTQKFGNLAEITRLVANSERAPGYVIFLAGIRYLFGDSFYTVLIVQSVIDSLTCVLIASIGAALPSVQAPRLALLTGLIAAVTPNFIIHGAMFLSDTLFLFFSLQCCRRARDFYEAVEHNGSPSLVWR
;
A
#
# COMPACT_ATOMS: atom_id res chain seq x y z
N MET A 1 -1.62 12.93 16.56
CA MET A 1 -0.29 12.51 16.09
C MET A 1 0.53 13.76 15.75
N VAL A 2 1.81 13.85 16.14
CA VAL A 2 2.64 15.05 15.86
C VAL A 2 3.38 14.89 14.53
N ILE A 3 3.52 15.97 13.76
CA ILE A 3 4.18 15.97 12.44
C ILE A 3 5.60 15.36 12.46
N ARG A 4 6.35 15.60 13.54
CA ARG A 4 7.67 15.02 13.75
C ARG A 4 7.64 13.48 13.77
N HIS A 5 6.62 12.88 14.39
CA HIS A 5 6.49 11.41 14.43
C HIS A 5 6.18 10.84 13.05
N ILE A 6 5.32 11.50 12.28
CA ILE A 6 5.01 11.11 10.90
C ILE A 6 6.30 11.07 10.07
N PHE A 7 7.09 12.14 10.13
CA PHE A 7 8.34 12.22 9.39
C PHE A 7 9.34 11.14 9.82
N ILE A 8 9.51 10.92 11.13
CA ILE A 8 10.40 9.88 11.65
C ILE A 8 9.97 8.49 11.14
N ILE A 9 8.70 8.15 11.24
CA ILE A 9 8.17 6.85 10.80
C ILE A 9 8.37 6.69 9.30
N LEU A 10 8.04 7.71 8.50
CA LEU A 10 8.15 7.66 7.05
C LEU A 10 9.60 7.44 6.60
N VAL A 11 10.53 8.21 7.16
CA VAL A 11 11.96 8.10 6.82
C VAL A 11 12.51 6.76 7.30
N ALA A 12 12.22 6.35 8.52
CA ALA A 12 12.68 5.06 9.05
C ALA A 12 12.15 3.89 8.20
N ALA A 13 10.85 3.91 7.86
CA ALA A 13 10.24 2.91 7.02
C ALA A 13 10.90 2.87 5.65
N LEU A 14 11.05 4.02 4.99
CA LEU A 14 11.64 4.09 3.65
C LEU A 14 13.09 3.61 3.64
N LEU A 15 13.89 4.00 4.64
CA LEU A 15 15.28 3.52 4.77
C LEU A 15 15.34 2.00 4.90
N VAL A 16 14.43 1.39 5.66
CA VAL A 16 14.35 -0.07 5.77
C VAL A 16 13.98 -0.71 4.42
N ARG A 17 13.02 -0.14 3.67
CA ARG A 17 12.61 -0.70 2.36
C ARG A 17 13.72 -0.55 1.32
N ILE A 18 14.34 0.62 1.24
CA ILE A 18 15.47 0.85 0.32
C ILE A 18 16.65 -0.05 0.71
N GLY A 19 16.97 -0.16 2.00
CA GLY A 19 18.00 -1.09 2.47
C GLY A 19 17.71 -2.53 2.06
N ASN A 20 16.44 -2.96 2.18
CA ASN A 20 16.01 -4.28 1.74
C ASN A 20 16.17 -4.48 0.22
N LEU A 21 15.77 -3.51 -0.60
CA LEU A 21 15.95 -3.56 -2.06
C LEU A 21 17.42 -3.63 -2.50
N LEU A 22 18.33 -3.04 -1.71
CA LEU A 22 19.78 -3.09 -1.98
C LEU A 22 20.43 -4.42 -1.56
N LEU A 23 19.80 -5.16 -0.65
CA LEU A 23 20.35 -6.39 -0.06
C LEU A 23 19.71 -7.67 -0.60
N LEU A 24 18.45 -7.58 -1.04
CA LEU A 24 17.73 -8.72 -1.61
C LEU A 24 18.20 -9.03 -3.03
N ASP A 25 18.02 -10.29 -3.41
CA ASP A 25 18.15 -10.70 -4.79
C ASP A 25 16.98 -10.13 -5.61
N THR A 26 17.31 -9.16 -6.48
CA THR A 26 16.39 -8.52 -7.42
C THR A 26 16.36 -9.21 -8.77
N THR A 27 16.83 -10.46 -8.86
CA THR A 27 16.63 -11.28 -10.06
C THR A 27 15.16 -11.44 -10.39
N GLU A 28 14.86 -11.52 -11.69
CA GLU A 28 13.49 -11.68 -12.18
C GLU A 28 12.80 -12.90 -11.57
N ALA A 29 13.55 -14.00 -11.40
CA ALA A 29 13.06 -15.24 -10.80
C ALA A 29 12.59 -15.06 -9.34
N SER A 30 13.27 -14.22 -8.56
CA SER A 30 12.91 -13.89 -7.18
C SER A 30 11.70 -12.95 -7.14
N LEU A 31 11.72 -11.88 -7.95
CA LEU A 31 10.69 -10.85 -7.97
C LEU A 31 9.34 -11.34 -8.51
N LEU A 32 9.37 -12.25 -9.48
CA LEU A 32 8.20 -12.84 -10.14
C LEU A 32 7.79 -14.19 -9.54
N ALA A 33 8.36 -14.56 -8.39
CA ALA A 33 7.98 -15.78 -7.69
C ALA A 33 6.48 -15.80 -7.32
N GLU A 34 5.96 -17.01 -7.11
CA GLU A 34 4.56 -17.25 -6.74
C GLU A 34 3.55 -16.65 -7.75
N ASP A 35 2.71 -15.72 -7.30
CA ASP A 35 1.70 -15.03 -8.10
C ASP A 35 2.27 -13.82 -8.87
N GLY A 36 3.51 -13.41 -8.59
CA GLY A 36 4.14 -12.23 -9.18
C GLY A 36 4.19 -12.28 -10.71
N ILE A 37 4.52 -13.44 -11.28
CA ILE A 37 4.52 -13.66 -12.73
C ILE A 37 3.15 -13.42 -13.36
N LEU A 38 2.07 -13.85 -12.71
CA LEU A 38 0.71 -13.71 -13.23
C LEU A 38 0.28 -12.24 -13.26
N TYR A 39 0.64 -11.47 -12.22
CA TYR A 39 0.40 -10.04 -12.19
C TYR A 39 1.21 -9.29 -13.24
N TRP A 40 2.48 -9.65 -13.40
CA TRP A 40 3.36 -9.04 -14.39
C TRP A 40 2.87 -9.31 -15.82
N ASP A 41 2.57 -10.56 -16.16
CA ASP A 41 2.07 -10.96 -17.48
C ASP A 41 0.72 -10.31 -17.79
N SER A 42 -0.19 -10.27 -16.82
CA SER A 42 -1.48 -9.59 -16.98
C SER A 42 -1.29 -8.09 -17.24
N SER A 43 -0.33 -7.47 -16.56
CA SER A 43 -0.01 -6.05 -16.80
C SER A 43 0.64 -5.84 -18.18
N THR A 44 1.44 -6.79 -18.66
CA THR A 44 2.02 -6.76 -20.02
C THR A 44 0.93 -6.88 -21.08
N ALA A 45 -0.02 -7.82 -20.90
CA ALA A 45 -1.16 -7.96 -21.78
C ALA A 45 -1.98 -6.66 -21.86
N LEU A 46 -2.22 -6.00 -20.72
CA LEU A 46 -2.91 -4.71 -20.68
C LEU A 46 -2.11 -3.59 -21.37
N MET A 47 -0.78 -3.56 -21.22
CA MET A 47 0.10 -2.60 -21.89
C MET A 47 0.09 -2.79 -23.42
N THR A 48 0.17 -4.03 -23.91
CA THR A 48 0.17 -4.35 -25.35
C THR A 48 -1.16 -4.05 -26.04
N GLN A 49 -2.28 -4.21 -25.34
CA GLN A 49 -3.63 -3.90 -25.85
C GLN A 49 -4.02 -2.41 -25.73
N LYS A 50 -3.03 -1.54 -25.49
CA LYS A 50 -3.13 -0.10 -25.20
C LYS A 50 -3.80 0.18 -23.86
N PHE A 51 -2.95 0.30 -22.83
CA PHE A 51 -3.34 0.83 -21.52
C PHE A 51 -4.14 2.14 -21.67
N GLY A 52 -5.26 2.25 -20.95
CA GLY A 52 -6.20 3.38 -21.05
C GLY A 52 -7.46 3.11 -21.88
N ASN A 53 -7.55 1.97 -22.58
CA ASN A 53 -8.80 1.52 -23.17
C ASN A 53 -9.70 0.86 -22.10
N LEU A 54 -10.84 1.50 -21.81
CA LEU A 54 -11.80 1.03 -20.80
C LEU A 54 -12.37 -0.36 -21.12
N ALA A 55 -12.51 -0.72 -22.40
CA ALA A 55 -13.01 -2.03 -22.80
C ALA A 55 -12.04 -3.15 -22.37
N GLU A 56 -10.73 -2.93 -22.50
CA GLU A 56 -9.72 -3.91 -22.11
C GLU A 56 -9.57 -4.03 -20.60
N ILE A 57 -9.65 -2.91 -19.88
CA ILE A 57 -9.72 -2.92 -18.40
C ILE A 57 -10.94 -3.71 -17.94
N THR A 58 -12.10 -3.50 -18.56
CA THR A 58 -13.34 -4.22 -18.23
C THR A 58 -13.21 -5.71 -18.52
N ARG A 59 -12.56 -6.09 -19.62
CA ARG A 59 -12.31 -7.48 -19.99
C ARG A 59 -11.36 -8.18 -19.03
N LEU A 60 -10.34 -7.47 -18.55
CA LEU A 60 -9.44 -7.94 -17.49
C LEU A 60 -10.22 -8.18 -16.19
N VAL A 61 -11.05 -7.22 -15.76
CA VAL A 61 -11.89 -7.34 -14.55
C VAL A 61 -12.84 -8.54 -14.65
N ALA A 62 -13.47 -8.75 -15.81
CA ALA A 62 -14.45 -9.81 -16.01
C ALA A 62 -13.86 -11.23 -16.04
N ASN A 63 -12.60 -11.37 -16.49
CA ASN A 63 -11.96 -12.67 -16.68
C ASN A 63 -10.92 -13.00 -15.60
N SER A 64 -10.62 -12.08 -14.68
CA SER A 64 -9.61 -12.31 -13.65
C SER A 64 -10.24 -12.89 -12.39
N GLU A 65 -9.72 -14.04 -11.97
CA GLU A 65 -9.97 -14.61 -10.64
C GLU A 65 -9.31 -13.78 -9.52
N ARG A 66 -8.41 -12.86 -9.89
CA ARG A 66 -7.67 -11.98 -8.97
C ARG A 66 -8.19 -10.55 -9.06
N ALA A 67 -8.02 -9.80 -7.99
CA ALA A 67 -8.41 -8.38 -7.97
C ALA A 67 -7.61 -7.60 -9.03
N PRO A 68 -8.29 -6.94 -10.00
CA PRO A 68 -7.63 -6.29 -11.13
C PRO A 68 -6.85 -5.03 -10.72
N GLY A 69 -7.11 -4.49 -9.52
CA GLY A 69 -6.52 -3.24 -9.04
C GLY A 69 -5.00 -3.25 -9.05
N TYR A 70 -4.37 -4.37 -8.66
CA TYR A 70 -2.92 -4.47 -8.66
C TYR A 70 -2.33 -4.56 -10.08
N VAL A 71 -3.00 -5.26 -11.01
CA VAL A 71 -2.60 -5.31 -12.42
C VAL A 71 -2.67 -3.93 -13.07
N ILE A 72 -3.76 -3.18 -12.80
CA ILE A 72 -3.93 -1.81 -13.30
C ILE A 72 -2.86 -0.89 -12.72
N PHE A 73 -2.53 -1.03 -11.44
CA PHE A 73 -1.44 -0.30 -10.80
C PHE A 73 -0.09 -0.58 -11.46
N LEU A 74 0.28 -1.84 -11.65
CA LEU A 74 1.51 -2.23 -12.33
C LEU A 74 1.60 -1.63 -13.73
N ALA A 75 0.56 -1.82 -14.54
CA ALA A 75 0.52 -1.27 -15.90
C ALA A 75 0.58 0.27 -15.88
N GLY A 76 -0.05 0.94 -14.92
CA GLY A 76 0.02 2.40 -14.76
C GLY A 76 1.43 2.89 -14.45
N ILE A 77 2.15 2.24 -13.52
CA ILE A 77 3.55 2.60 -13.23
C ILE A 77 4.45 2.34 -14.44
N ARG A 78 4.29 1.19 -15.10
CA ARG A 78 5.04 0.84 -16.31
C ARG A 78 4.76 1.80 -17.46
N TYR A 79 3.53 2.29 -17.60
CA TYR A 79 3.14 3.29 -18.58
C TYR A 79 3.76 4.65 -18.31
N LEU A 80 3.77 5.10 -17.06
CA LEU A 80 4.26 6.43 -16.68
C LEU A 80 5.79 6.54 -16.62
N PHE A 81 6.46 5.48 -16.17
CA PHE A 81 7.88 5.51 -15.85
C PHE A 81 8.74 4.49 -16.63
N GLY A 82 8.12 3.71 -17.51
CA GLY A 82 8.78 2.69 -18.32
C GLY A 82 8.79 1.31 -17.68
N ASP A 83 9.23 0.32 -18.46
CA ASP A 83 9.17 -1.09 -18.11
C ASP A 83 10.37 -1.52 -17.24
N SER A 84 10.36 -1.09 -15.98
CA SER A 84 11.45 -1.36 -15.02
C SER A 84 10.90 -1.87 -13.70
N PHE A 85 11.41 -3.02 -13.27
CA PHE A 85 11.11 -3.60 -11.96
C PHE A 85 11.44 -2.63 -10.81
N TYR A 86 12.58 -1.95 -10.90
CA TYR A 86 13.02 -1.01 -9.87
C TYR A 86 12.04 0.14 -9.67
N THR A 87 11.44 0.66 -10.75
CA THR A 87 10.48 1.76 -10.61
C THR A 87 9.24 1.31 -9.86
N VAL A 88 8.72 0.12 -10.16
CA VAL A 88 7.59 -0.46 -9.43
C VAL A 88 7.96 -0.66 -7.96
N LEU A 89 9.10 -1.28 -7.67
CA LEU A 89 9.55 -1.54 -6.30
C LEU A 89 9.75 -0.26 -5.47
N ILE A 90 10.28 0.80 -6.09
CA ILE A 90 10.42 2.12 -5.44
C ILE A 90 9.04 2.70 -5.10
N VAL A 91 8.10 2.66 -6.03
CA VAL A 91 6.73 3.17 -5.78
C VAL A 91 6.04 2.36 -4.69
N GLN A 92 6.15 1.03 -4.72
CA GLN A 92 5.62 0.16 -3.66
C GLN A 92 6.24 0.49 -2.31
N SER A 93 7.56 0.69 -2.25
CA SER A 93 8.27 1.06 -1.03
C SER A 93 7.76 2.37 -0.42
N VAL A 94 7.38 3.34 -1.26
CA VAL A 94 6.75 4.60 -0.82
C VAL A 94 5.36 4.32 -0.24
N ILE A 95 4.54 3.54 -0.94
CA ILE A 95 3.18 3.18 -0.47
C ILE A 95 3.25 2.42 0.85
N ASP A 96 4.12 1.41 0.98
CA ASP A 96 4.31 0.66 2.23
C ASP A 96 4.80 1.55 3.37
N SER A 97 5.67 2.53 3.08
CA SER A 97 6.11 3.48 4.10
C SER A 97 4.95 4.38 4.58
N LEU A 98 4.03 4.76 3.69
CA LEU A 98 2.79 5.44 4.05
C LEU A 98 1.85 4.53 4.84
N THR A 99 1.81 3.24 4.54
CA THR A 99 1.06 2.23 5.32
C THR A 99 1.53 2.20 6.78
N CYS A 100 2.83 2.28 7.06
CA CYS A 100 3.34 2.38 8.43
C CYS A 100 2.85 3.65 9.16
N VAL A 101 2.73 4.78 8.45
CA VAL A 101 2.14 6.01 8.99
C VAL A 101 0.65 5.84 9.29
N LEU A 102 -0.09 5.13 8.42
CA LEU A 102 -1.49 4.81 8.67
C LEU A 102 -1.67 3.94 9.92
N ILE A 103 -0.85 2.91 10.10
CA ILE A 103 -0.85 2.07 11.31
C ILE A 103 -0.58 2.90 12.56
N ALA A 104 0.40 3.78 12.50
CA ALA A 104 0.72 4.71 13.57
C ALA A 104 -0.44 5.66 13.90
N SER A 105 -1.18 6.12 12.88
CA SER A 105 -2.37 6.97 13.07
C SER A 105 -3.54 6.23 13.72
N ILE A 106 -3.66 4.92 13.50
CA ILE A 106 -4.64 4.07 14.16
C ILE A 106 -4.24 3.89 15.63
N GLY A 107 -2.97 3.58 15.90
CA GLY A 107 -2.45 3.49 17.28
C GLY A 107 -2.58 4.80 18.06
N ALA A 108 -2.48 5.95 17.39
CA ALA A 108 -2.67 7.28 17.99
C ALA A 108 -4.11 7.56 18.46
N ALA A 109 -5.10 6.85 17.93
CA ALA A 109 -6.51 7.05 18.26
C ALA A 109 -7.00 6.13 19.38
N LEU A 110 -6.15 5.20 19.84
CA LEU A 110 -6.50 4.39 21.00
C LEU A 110 -6.61 5.28 22.24
N PRO A 111 -7.67 5.15 23.05
CA PRO A 111 -7.88 5.96 24.26
C PRO A 111 -6.82 5.60 25.30
N SER A 112 -5.68 6.29 25.26
CA SER A 112 -4.55 6.09 26.15
C SER A 112 -3.86 7.42 26.45
N VAL A 113 -3.44 7.59 27.70
CA VAL A 113 -2.67 8.75 28.18
C VAL A 113 -1.33 8.89 27.43
N GLN A 114 -0.84 7.82 26.79
CA GLN A 114 0.41 7.80 26.03
C GLN A 114 0.20 7.70 24.50
N ALA A 115 -0.96 8.13 23.98
CA ALA A 115 -1.30 8.08 22.56
C ALA A 115 -0.19 8.54 21.58
N PRO A 116 0.58 9.63 21.83
CA PRO A 116 1.68 10.01 20.93
C PRO A 116 2.84 9.02 20.90
N ARG A 117 3.15 8.37 22.03
CA ARG A 117 4.22 7.36 22.12
C ARG A 117 3.78 6.04 21.50
N LEU A 118 2.52 5.64 21.73
CA LEU A 118 1.93 4.46 21.09
C LEU A 118 1.92 4.61 19.57
N ALA A 119 1.55 5.78 19.06
CA ALA A 119 1.62 6.07 17.63
C ALA A 119 3.02 5.86 17.04
N LEU A 120 4.04 6.41 17.71
CA LEU A 120 5.43 6.25 17.27
C LEU A 120 5.84 4.77 17.31
N LEU A 121 5.53 4.09 18.41
CA LEU A 121 5.92 2.70 18.62
C LEU A 121 5.27 1.76 17.59
N THR A 122 3.95 1.86 17.38
CA THR A 122 3.26 1.00 16.41
C THR A 122 3.73 1.25 14.98
N GLY A 123 4.00 2.51 14.62
CA GLY A 123 4.59 2.85 13.32
C GLY A 123 5.97 2.27 13.11
N LEU A 124 6.86 2.40 14.11
CA LEU A 124 8.22 1.87 14.02
C LEU A 124 8.25 0.34 14.04
N ILE A 125 7.40 -0.31 14.84
CA ILE A 125 7.27 -1.77 14.83
C ILE A 125 6.80 -2.22 13.44
N ALA A 126 5.75 -1.60 12.89
CA ALA A 126 5.29 -1.90 11.54
C ALA A 126 6.36 -1.65 10.47
N ALA A 127 7.23 -0.66 10.68
CA ALA A 127 8.34 -0.38 9.78
C ALA A 127 9.38 -1.52 9.74
N VAL A 128 9.57 -2.27 10.83
CA VAL A 128 10.57 -3.34 10.91
C VAL A 128 9.99 -4.75 10.83
N THR A 129 8.67 -4.87 10.67
CA THR A 129 8.00 -6.18 10.56
C THR A 129 8.49 -6.93 9.31
N PRO A 130 9.08 -8.14 9.45
CA PRO A 130 9.67 -8.88 8.33
C PRO A 130 8.69 -9.15 7.20
N ASN A 131 7.44 -9.46 7.53
CA ASN A 131 6.40 -9.73 6.52
C ASN A 131 6.19 -8.52 5.59
N PHE A 132 6.11 -7.30 6.14
CA PHE A 132 5.97 -6.08 5.32
C PHE A 132 7.20 -5.80 4.46
N ILE A 133 8.39 -6.15 4.98
CA ILE A 133 9.65 -5.94 4.26
C ILE A 133 9.78 -6.90 3.08
N ILE A 134 9.47 -8.18 3.30
CA ILE A 134 9.60 -9.23 2.28
C ILE A 134 8.53 -9.07 1.20
N HIS A 135 7.25 -8.97 1.58
CA HIS A 135 6.16 -8.88 0.60
C HIS A 135 6.17 -7.56 -0.18
N GLY A 136 6.65 -6.46 0.42
CA GLY A 136 6.81 -5.18 -0.29
C GLY A 136 7.91 -5.18 -1.36
N ALA A 137 8.79 -6.19 -1.35
CA ALA A 137 9.84 -6.40 -2.36
C ALA A 137 9.46 -7.43 -3.43
N MET A 138 8.24 -7.98 -3.40
CA MET A 138 7.71 -8.90 -4.40
C MET A 138 6.59 -8.22 -5.20
N PHE A 139 6.25 -8.76 -6.38
CA PHE A 139 5.13 -8.23 -7.16
C PHE A 139 3.79 -8.83 -6.72
N LEU A 140 3.41 -8.55 -5.47
CA LEU A 140 2.16 -9.03 -4.86
C LEU A 140 1.17 -7.89 -4.59
N SER A 141 -0.12 -8.25 -4.51
CA SER A 141 -1.20 -7.26 -4.29
C SER A 141 -1.29 -6.72 -2.86
N ASP A 142 -0.56 -7.32 -1.92
CA ASP A 142 -0.60 -7.04 -0.48
C ASP A 142 -0.29 -5.57 -0.14
N THR A 143 0.68 -4.93 -0.78
CA THR A 143 1.05 -3.53 -0.54
C THR A 143 -0.15 -2.60 -0.74
N LEU A 144 -0.86 -2.73 -1.87
CA LEU A 144 -2.05 -1.92 -2.12
C LEU A 144 -3.21 -2.34 -1.23
N PHE A 145 -3.42 -3.64 -1.06
CA PHE A 145 -4.51 -4.16 -0.25
C PHE A 145 -4.44 -3.64 1.19
N LEU A 146 -3.26 -3.68 1.82
CA LEU A 146 -3.04 -3.19 3.17
C LEU A 146 -3.23 -1.67 3.26
N PHE A 147 -2.67 -0.91 2.31
CA PHE A 147 -2.82 0.54 2.29
C PHE A 147 -4.29 0.96 2.24
N PHE A 148 -5.06 0.43 1.29
CA PHE A 148 -6.47 0.78 1.13
C PHE A 148 -7.32 0.25 2.29
N SER A 149 -7.09 -0.98 2.75
CA SER A 149 -7.84 -1.55 3.88
C SER A 149 -7.65 -0.73 5.15
N LEU A 150 -6.41 -0.33 5.47
CA LEU A 150 -6.14 0.52 6.63
C LEU A 150 -6.73 1.92 6.47
N GLN A 151 -6.73 2.47 5.25
CA GLN A 151 -7.40 3.74 4.98
C GLN A 151 -8.92 3.63 5.15
N CYS A 152 -9.53 2.52 4.78
CA CYS A 152 -10.94 2.22 5.04
C CYS A 152 -11.20 2.10 6.55
N CYS A 153 -10.41 1.32 7.29
CA CYS A 153 -10.55 1.19 8.74
C CYS A 153 -10.48 2.54 9.46
N ARG A 154 -9.53 3.40 9.06
CA ARG A 154 -9.38 4.74 9.64
C ARG A 154 -10.62 5.60 9.40
N ARG A 155 -11.16 5.59 8.18
CA ARG A 155 -12.39 6.34 7.85
C ARG A 155 -13.63 5.78 8.53
N ALA A 156 -13.75 4.46 8.62
CA ALA A 156 -14.86 3.81 9.31
C ALA A 156 -14.89 4.18 10.80
N ARG A 157 -13.71 4.23 11.44
CA ARG A 157 -13.58 4.73 12.82
C ARG A 157 -14.00 6.19 12.93
N ASP A 158 -13.44 7.07 12.10
CA ASP A 158 -13.75 8.51 12.13
C ASP A 158 -15.27 8.74 11.95
N PHE A 159 -15.91 7.93 11.09
CA PHE A 159 -17.36 7.93 10.92
C PHE A 159 -18.11 7.47 12.19
N TYR A 160 -17.68 6.36 12.80
CA TYR A 160 -18.29 5.84 14.02
C TYR A 160 -18.22 6.85 15.17
N GLU A 161 -17.05 7.46 15.40
CA GLU A 161 -16.85 8.49 16.41
C GLU A 161 -17.75 9.72 16.16
N ALA A 162 -17.88 10.14 14.89
CA ALA A 162 -18.76 11.24 14.53
C ALA A 162 -20.25 10.94 14.79
N VAL A 163 -20.69 9.70 14.54
CA VAL A 163 -22.07 9.27 14.83
C VAL A 163 -22.33 9.19 16.34
N GLU A 164 -21.40 8.63 17.11
CA GLU A 164 -21.52 8.50 18.56
C GLU A 164 -21.57 9.86 19.26
N HIS A 165 -20.77 10.84 18.81
CA HIS A 165 -20.75 12.18 19.40
C HIS A 165 -21.89 13.10 18.95
N ASN A 166 -22.39 12.99 17.70
CA ASN A 166 -23.38 13.92 17.13
C ASN A 166 -24.82 13.38 17.07
N GLY A 167 -25.07 12.13 17.48
CA GLY A 167 -26.43 11.59 17.67
C GLY A 167 -27.25 11.29 16.41
N SER A 168 -26.71 11.49 15.19
CA SER A 168 -27.34 11.01 13.94
C SER A 168 -26.36 11.05 12.75
N PRO A 169 -26.32 10.00 11.89
CA PRO A 169 -25.49 9.98 10.68
C PRO A 169 -25.90 10.98 9.59
N SER A 170 -27.05 11.67 9.73
CA SER A 170 -27.57 12.61 8.72
C SER A 170 -26.83 13.95 8.64
N LEU A 171 -25.96 14.26 9.61
CA LEU A 171 -25.21 15.53 9.68
C LEU A 171 -23.80 15.48 9.06
N VAL A 172 -23.31 14.30 8.66
CA VAL A 172 -21.93 14.11 8.18
C VAL A 172 -21.79 14.30 6.65
N TRP A 173 -22.89 14.28 5.90
CA TRP A 173 -22.91 14.36 4.42
C TRP A 173 -23.23 15.75 3.85
N ARG A 174 -23.07 16.83 4.62
CA ARG A 174 -23.24 18.22 4.13
C ARG A 174 -21.90 18.90 3.91
#